data_AF-A0A0G1JRX2-F1
#
_entry.id   AF-A0A0G1JRX2-F1
#
_cell.length_a   1.000
_cell.length_b   1.000
_cell.length_c   1.000
_cell.angle_alpha   90.00
_cell.angle_beta   90.00
_cell.angle_gamma   90.00
#
_symmetry.space_group_name_H-M   'P 1'
#
loop_
_entity.id
_entity.type
_entity.pdbx_description
1 polymer ?
#
loop_
_entity_poly.entity_id
_entity_poly.type
_entity_poly.pdbx_seq_one_letter_code
_entity_poly.pdbx_strand_id
1 'polypeptide(L)'
;MAEEKKGSDEQMALNINLDTTPVLYTDNVLITVNPDGVVLDFCQRLGTTNQIRVVSRIGMSREHAKKFLQSFETIIAQSEGKLQTGSGKITN
;
A
#
# COMPACT_ATOMS: atom_id res chain seq x y z
N MET A 1 39.18 -21.74 26.35
CA MET A 1 37.78 -21.64 25.92
C MET A 1 37.31 -20.26 26.33
N ALA A 2 37.26 -19.31 25.40
CA ALA A 2 36.78 -17.95 25.63
C ALA A 2 35.45 -17.82 24.89
N GLU A 3 34.37 -17.55 25.63
CA GLU A 3 33.02 -17.41 25.10
C GLU A 3 32.88 -16.03 24.42
N GLU A 4 32.54 -16.05 23.13
CA GLU A 4 32.18 -14.87 22.35
C GLU A 4 30.87 -14.26 22.89
N LYS A 5 30.94 -13.00 23.33
CA LYS A 5 29.76 -12.20 23.67
C LYS A 5 28.96 -11.92 22.40
N LYS A 6 27.83 -12.61 22.23
CA LYS A 6 26.78 -12.27 21.25
C LYS A 6 26.35 -10.82 21.46
N GLY A 7 26.61 -9.97 20.46
CA GLY A 7 26.06 -8.63 20.37
C GLY A 7 24.53 -8.72 20.41
N SER A 8 23.94 -8.05 21.38
CA SER A 8 22.50 -7.81 21.44
C SER A 8 22.12 -6.96 20.23
N ASP A 9 21.29 -7.50 19.34
CA ASP A 9 20.52 -6.72 18.38
C ASP A 9 19.61 -5.78 19.18
N GLU A 10 20.14 -4.61 19.56
CA GLU A 10 19.35 -3.49 20.01
C GLU A 10 18.40 -3.14 18.86
N GLN A 11 17.16 -3.63 18.96
CA GLN A 11 16.07 -3.16 18.13
C GLN A 11 15.97 -1.66 18.35
N MET A 12 16.56 -0.88 17.45
CA MET A 12 16.43 0.57 17.43
C MET A 12 14.94 0.87 17.34
N ALA A 13 14.34 1.23 18.47
CA ALA A 13 13.00 1.76 18.52
C ALA A 13 13.04 3.15 17.89
N LEU A 14 12.85 3.18 16.57
CA LEU A 14 12.64 4.41 15.81
C LEU A 14 11.36 5.07 16.35
N ASN A 15 11.51 6.05 17.24
CA ASN A 15 10.42 6.90 17.69
C ASN A 15 10.16 7.94 16.60
N ILE A 16 9.33 7.56 15.63
CA ILE A 16 8.95 8.43 14.52
C ILE A 16 7.72 9.22 14.96
N ASN A 17 7.76 10.54 14.82
CA ASN A 17 6.58 11.36 15.02
C ASN A 17 5.61 11.12 13.83
N LEU A 18 4.49 10.45 14.11
CA LEU A 18 3.53 10.02 13.09
C LEU A 18 2.77 11.17 12.42
N ASP A 19 2.71 12.35 13.05
CA ASP A 19 1.94 13.51 12.57
C ASP A 19 2.69 14.32 11.52
N THR A 20 4.03 14.26 11.51
CA THR A 20 4.88 15.12 10.67
C THR A 20 5.64 14.37 9.59
N THR A 21 5.66 13.03 9.62
CA THR A 21 6.39 12.24 8.63
C THR A 21 5.54 12.03 7.37
N PRO A 22 5.91 12.63 6.22
CA PRO A 22 5.15 12.47 4.99
C PRO A 22 5.22 11.02 4.50
N VAL A 23 4.07 10.45 4.17
CA VAL A 23 3.95 9.12 3.56
C VAL A 23 4.44 9.23 2.12
N LEU A 24 5.63 8.70 1.85
CA LEU A 24 6.24 8.73 0.51
C LEU A 24 5.66 7.62 -0.38
N TYR A 25 5.53 6.40 0.15
CA TYR A 25 5.03 5.23 -0.58
C TYR A 25 4.40 4.21 0.37
N THR A 26 3.24 3.68 -0.02
CA THR A 26 2.63 2.47 0.58
C THR A 26 3.17 1.25 -0.14
N ASP A 27 3.76 0.33 0.61
CA ASP A 27 4.35 -0.90 0.06
C ASP A 27 3.41 -2.10 0.18
N ASN A 28 2.50 -2.09 1.15
CA ASN A 28 1.60 -3.20 1.42
C ASN A 28 0.15 -2.72 1.56
N VAL A 29 -0.77 -3.53 1.07
CA VAL A 29 -2.20 -3.38 1.33
C VAL A 29 -2.70 -4.65 1.98
N LEU A 30 -3.22 -4.53 3.19
CA LEU A 30 -3.86 -5.62 3.91
C LEU A 30 -5.38 -5.49 3.73
N ILE A 31 -6.01 -6.52 3.18
CA ILE A 31 -7.45 -6.54 2.95
C ILE A 31 -8.07 -7.57 3.89
N THR A 32 -8.99 -7.12 4.73
CA THR A 32 -9.76 -7.99 5.61
C THR A 32 -11.23 -7.96 5.19
N VAL A 33 -11.80 -9.14 4.98
CA VAL A 33 -13.20 -9.30 4.54
C VAL A 33 -13.97 -10.02 5.62
N ASN A 34 -15.02 -9.37 6.11
CA ASN A 34 -15.97 -9.92 7.08
C ASN A 34 -17.36 -10.04 6.43
N PRO A 35 -18.30 -10.79 7.03
CA PRO A 35 -19.67 -10.89 6.53
C PRO A 35 -20.35 -9.52 6.33
N ASP A 36 -20.05 -8.56 7.21
CA ASP A 36 -20.67 -7.24 7.24
C ASP A 36 -19.95 -6.19 6.36
N GLY A 37 -18.69 -6.41 6.01
CA GLY A 37 -17.91 -5.39 5.31
C GLY A 37 -16.49 -5.78 4.96
N VAL A 38 -15.80 -4.86 4.30
CA VAL A 38 -14.42 -4.97 3.85
C VAL A 38 -13.62 -3.80 4.42
N VAL A 39 -12.43 -4.10 4.90
CA VAL A 39 -11.46 -3.10 5.37
C VAL A 39 -10.18 -3.23 4.55
N LEU A 40 -9.76 -2.13 3.95
CA LEU A 40 -8.46 -2.00 3.30
C LEU A 40 -7.53 -1.15 4.18
N ASP A 41 -6.47 -1.78 4.65
CA ASP A 41 -5.40 -1.15 5.42
C ASP A 41 -4.20 -0.94 4.50
N PHE A 42 -3.94 0.32 4.17
CA PHE A 42 -2.74 0.72 3.47
C PHE A 42 -1.62 0.86 4.48
N CYS A 43 -0.54 0.14 4.22
CA CYS A 43 0.57 -0.02 5.13
C CYS A 43 1.87 0.51 4.51
N GLN A 44 2.74 1.03 5.37
CA GLN A 44 4.09 1.43 5.04
C GLN A 44 5.05 0.77 6.03
N ARG A 45 6.06 0.05 5.55
CA ARG A 45 7.13 -0.46 6.41
C ARG A 45 8.02 0.68 6.90
N LEU A 46 8.29 0.70 8.21
CA LEU A 46 9.13 1.71 8.85
C LEU A 46 10.58 1.22 8.95
N GLY A 47 11.42 1.70 8.03
CA GLY A 47 12.87 1.53 8.08
C GLY A 47 13.36 0.08 8.03
N THR A 48 14.44 -0.21 8.76
CA THR A 48 15.07 -1.54 8.91
C THR A 48 14.37 -2.44 9.93
N THR A 49 13.43 -1.88 10.68
CA THR A 49 12.58 -2.60 11.62
C THR A 49 11.43 -3.30 10.89
N ASN A 50 11.09 -4.53 11.31
CA ASN A 50 9.93 -5.30 10.83
C ASN A 50 8.57 -4.71 11.28
N GLN A 51 8.51 -3.43 11.59
CA GLN A 51 7.29 -2.76 12.03
C GLN A 51 6.54 -2.18 10.83
N ILE A 52 5.26 -2.53 10.74
CA ILE A 52 4.36 -2.10 9.68
C ILE A 52 3.44 -1.02 10.26
N ARG A 53 3.43 0.18 9.66
CA ARG A 53 2.51 1.27 10.03
C ARG A 53 1.33 1.28 9.08
N VAL A 54 0.10 1.24 9.62
CA VAL A 54 -1.10 1.55 8.84
C VAL A 54 -1.18 3.06 8.65
N VAL A 55 -1.14 3.52 7.40
CA VAL A 55 -1.21 4.95 7.04
C VAL A 55 -2.64 5.39 6.70
N SER A 56 -3.44 4.48 6.15
CA SER A 56 -4.84 4.75 5.81
C SER A 56 -5.66 3.48 5.97
N ARG A 57 -6.87 3.64 6.50
CA ARG A 57 -7.85 2.57 6.66
C ARG A 57 -9.14 2.98 5.96
N ILE A 58 -9.54 2.20 4.98
CA ILE A 58 -10.83 2.38 4.28
C ILE A 58 -11.76 1.23 4.66
N GLY A 59 -12.79 1.56 5.43
CA GLY A 59 -13.89 0.64 5.72
C GLY A 59 -15.05 0.85 4.75
N MET A 60 -15.58 -0.23 4.20
CA MET A 60 -16.71 -0.19 3.28
C MET A 60 -17.64 -1.38 3.53
N SER A 61 -18.94 -1.19 3.33
CA SER A 61 -19.87 -2.33 3.33
C SER A 61 -19.63 -3.21 2.10
N ARG A 62 -20.10 -4.46 2.14
CA ARG A 62 -19.88 -5.43 1.07
C ARG A 62 -20.43 -4.95 -0.30
N GLU A 63 -21.54 -4.23 -0.30
CA GLU A 63 -22.11 -3.66 -1.53
C GLU A 63 -21.24 -2.53 -2.10
N HIS A 64 -20.73 -1.65 -1.23
CA HIS A 64 -19.83 -0.59 -1.65
C HIS A 64 -18.51 -1.16 -2.17
N ALA A 65 -17.99 -2.24 -1.58
CA ALA A 65 -16.80 -2.92 -2.06
C ALA A 65 -16.96 -3.45 -3.50
N LYS A 66 -18.12 -4.03 -3.83
CA LYS A 66 -18.41 -4.50 -5.19
C LYS A 66 -18.46 -3.36 -6.20
N LYS A 67 -19.15 -2.26 -5.87
CA LYS A 67 -19.24 -1.06 -6.73
C LYS A 67 -17.88 -0.40 -6.90
N PHE A 68 -17.09 -0.36 -5.82
CA PHE A 68 -15.72 0.14 -5.82
C PHE A 68 -14.86 -0.67 -6.79
N LEU A 69 -14.87 -1.99 -6.70
CA LEU A 69 -14.09 -2.85 -7.60
C LEU A 69 -14.45 -2.64 -9.07
N GLN A 70 -15.74 -2.60 -9.42
CA GLN A 70 -16.20 -2.37 -10.79
C GLN A 70 -15.74 -1.01 -11.34
N SER A 71 -15.83 0.03 -10.51
CA SER A 71 -15.39 1.38 -10.88
C SER A 71 -13.87 1.42 -11.03
N PHE A 72 -13.15 0.74 -10.13
CA PHE A 72 -11.69 0.66 -10.12
C PHE A 72 -11.15 -0.05 -11.37
N GLU A 73 -11.71 -1.20 -11.73
CA GLU A 73 -11.39 -1.92 -12.97
C GLU A 73 -11.64 -1.05 -14.22
N THR A 74 -12.78 -0.35 -14.26
CA THR A 74 -13.11 0.54 -15.38
C THR A 74 -12.10 1.67 -15.53
N ILE A 75 -11.67 2.30 -14.43
CA ILE A 75 -10.70 3.39 -14.44
C ILE A 75 -9.32 2.89 -14.89
N ILE A 76 -8.89 1.71 -14.41
CA ILE A 76 -7.62 1.10 -14.84
C ILE A 76 -7.66 0.76 -16.33
N ALA A 77 -8.72 0.11 -16.81
CA ALA A 77 -8.85 -0.22 -18.22
C ALA A 77 -8.83 1.04 -19.11
N GLN A 78 -9.43 2.14 -18.65
CA GLN A 78 -9.39 3.43 -19.35
C GLN A 78 -8.01 4.10 -19.32
N SER A 79 -7.21 3.92 -18.26
CA SER A 79 -5.87 4.50 -18.20
C SER A 79 -4.89 3.74 -19.11
N GLU A 80 -5.00 2.42 -19.17
CA GLU A 80 -4.19 1.56 -20.04
C GLU A 80 -4.56 1.73 -21.53
N GLY A 81 -5.86 1.84 -21.83
CA GLY A 81 -6.36 2.02 -23.20
C GLY A 81 -6.02 3.37 -23.85
N LYS A 82 -5.62 4.38 -23.07
CA LYS A 82 -5.23 5.71 -23.58
C LYS A 82 -3.81 5.80 -24.12
N LEU A 83 -3.00 4.73 -24.00
CA LEU A 83 -1.62 4.72 -24.53
C LEU A 83 -1.54 4.59 -26.06
N GLN A 84 -2.66 4.34 -26.77
CA GLN A 84 -2.69 4.28 -28.24
C GLN A 84 -3.35 5.52 -28.85
N THR A 85 -2.72 6.68 -28.73
CA THR A 85 -2.99 7.83 -29.61
C THR A 85 -1.68 8.25 -30.28
N GLY A 86 -1.27 7.47 -31.28
CA GLY A 86 0.00 7.69 -31.97
C GLY A 86 0.18 6.87 -33.24
N SER A 87 -0.89 6.50 -33.95
CA SER A 87 -0.81 5.99 -35.33
C SER A 87 -1.19 7.08 -36.33
N GLY A 88 -0.59 8.26 -36.18
CA GLY A 88 -0.55 9.22 -37.28
C GLY A 88 0.35 8.67 -38.38
N LYS A 89 -0.23 8.02 -39.39
CA LYS A 89 0.45 7.78 -40.67
C LYS A 89 0.95 9.12 -41.20
N ILE A 90 2.26 9.36 -41.10
CA ILE A 90 2.94 10.40 -41.86
C ILE A 90 3.04 9.85 -43.28
N THR A 91 2.09 10.26 -44.13
CA THR A 91 2.19 10.12 -45.58
C THR A 91 2.83 11.40 -46.08
N ASN A 92 4.05 11.30 -46.61
CA ASN A 92 4.57 12.23 -47.60
C ASN A 92 5.51 11.46 -48.53
#